data_AF-A0A0C3I7T3-F1
#
_entry.id   AF-A0A0C3I7T3-F1
#
_cell.length_a   1.000
_cell.length_b   1.000
_cell.length_c   1.000
_cell.angle_alpha   90.00
_cell.angle_beta   90.00
_cell.angle_gamma   90.00
#
_symmetry.space_group_name_H-M   'P 1'
#
loop_
_entity.id
_entity.type
_entity.pdbx_description
1 polymer ?
#
loop_
_entity_poly.entity_id
_entity_poly.type
_entity_poly.pdbx_seq_one_letter_code
_entity_poly.pdbx_strand_id
1 'polypeptide(L)'
;MPDRDGFVNVTLIQLYTFPDKSLLLLSSQTVISLKLTEEAIIIDVKKIKSVIGMIPHKPTFMSRITEDRYFIVEKPGLDVLQLSIQYNLNRDDDDDEGDDVE
;
A
#
# COMPACT_ATOMS: atom_id res chain seq x y z
N MET A 1 -6.22 -29.67 -11.34
CA MET A 1 -6.83 -30.96 -10.93
C MET A 1 -8.00 -30.61 -10.02
N PRO A 2 -9.25 -30.82 -10.44
CA PRO A 2 -10.39 -30.69 -9.54
C PRO A 2 -10.26 -31.71 -8.40
N ASP A 3 -10.73 -31.35 -7.20
CA ASP A 3 -10.78 -32.28 -6.08
C ASP A 3 -11.80 -33.39 -6.42
N ARG A 4 -11.56 -34.62 -5.91
CA ARG A 4 -12.20 -35.86 -6.37
C ARG A 4 -13.74 -35.93 -6.23
N ASP A 5 -14.36 -34.92 -5.63
CA ASP A 5 -15.79 -34.85 -5.31
C ASP A 5 -16.56 -33.74 -6.06
N GLY A 6 -15.93 -33.04 -7.02
CA GLY A 6 -16.61 -32.04 -7.88
C GLY A 6 -16.85 -30.66 -7.25
N PHE A 7 -16.38 -30.45 -6.01
CA PHE A 7 -16.40 -29.15 -5.35
C PHE A 7 -15.18 -28.30 -5.72
N VAL A 8 -15.34 -26.97 -5.72
CA VAL A 8 -14.27 -26.00 -5.98
C VAL A 8 -14.08 -25.14 -4.74
N ASN A 9 -12.83 -25.09 -4.25
CA ASN A 9 -12.45 -24.22 -3.14
C ASN A 9 -12.22 -22.80 -3.65
N VAL A 10 -13.05 -21.88 -3.19
CA VAL A 10 -12.98 -20.46 -3.55
C VAL A 10 -12.76 -19.60 -2.31
N THR A 11 -12.26 -18.39 -2.52
CA THR A 11 -12.10 -17.37 -1.48
C THR A 11 -12.68 -16.06 -1.99
N LEU A 12 -13.46 -15.40 -1.12
CA LEU A 12 -13.94 -14.04 -1.31
C LEU A 12 -12.90 -13.07 -0.73
N ILE A 13 -12.44 -12.11 -1.53
CA ILE A 13 -11.44 -11.12 -1.14
C ILE A 13 -12.05 -9.74 -1.31
N GLN A 14 -12.06 -8.96 -0.24
CA GLN A 14 -12.38 -7.54 -0.29
C GLN A 14 -11.12 -6.74 -0.63
N LEU A 15 -11.24 -5.79 -1.55
CA LEU A 15 -10.09 -5.03 -2.04
C LEU A 15 -9.79 -3.83 -1.15
N TYR A 16 -8.52 -3.42 -1.19
CA TYR A 16 -8.07 -2.17 -0.61
C TYR A 16 -7.75 -1.18 -1.73
N THR A 17 -7.83 0.10 -1.43
CA THR A 17 -7.36 1.16 -2.34
C THR A 17 -5.86 1.07 -2.57
N PHE A 18 -5.35 1.81 -3.55
CA PHE A 18 -3.93 2.10 -3.61
C PHE A 18 -3.46 2.89 -2.37
N PRO A 19 -2.15 2.80 -2.02
CA PRO A 19 -1.56 3.59 -0.94
C PRO A 19 -1.83 5.09 -1.09
N ASP A 20 -2.16 5.73 0.01
CA ASP A 20 -2.23 7.19 0.09
C ASP A 20 -0.85 7.79 -0.17
N LYS A 21 -0.72 8.46 -1.32
CA LYS A 21 0.57 9.01 -1.78
C LYS A 21 1.15 10.05 -0.83
N SER A 22 0.31 10.87 -0.21
CA SER A 22 0.77 11.94 0.68
C SER A 22 1.30 11.36 1.98
N LEU A 23 0.59 10.40 2.59
CA LEU A 23 1.09 9.72 3.79
C LEU A 23 2.35 8.91 3.54
N LEU A 24 2.41 8.25 2.38
CA LEU A 24 3.57 7.48 2.00
C LEU A 24 4.79 8.37 1.78
N LEU A 25 4.62 9.53 1.15
CA LEU A 25 5.70 10.51 0.98
C LEU A 25 6.15 11.10 2.33
N LEU A 26 5.21 11.52 3.18
CA LEU A 26 5.51 12.11 4.49
C LEU A 26 6.19 11.12 5.45
N SER A 27 5.96 9.82 5.27
CA SER A 27 6.56 8.76 6.07
C SER A 27 7.85 8.18 5.47
N SER A 28 8.42 8.84 4.46
CA SER A 28 9.61 8.34 3.74
C SER A 28 9.42 6.91 3.25
N GLN A 29 8.25 6.63 2.68
CA GLN A 29 7.83 5.32 2.15
C GLN A 29 7.71 4.20 3.18
N THR A 30 7.64 4.53 4.47
CA THR A 30 7.55 3.55 5.55
C THR A 30 6.11 3.14 5.84
N VAL A 31 5.15 4.06 5.74
CA VAL A 31 3.76 3.82 6.12
C VAL A 31 2.89 3.65 4.89
N ILE A 32 2.49 2.41 4.63
CA ILE A 32 1.51 2.09 3.59
C ILE A 32 0.12 2.17 4.20
N SER A 33 -0.58 3.26 3.90
CA SER A 33 -1.93 3.50 4.39
C SER A 33 -2.96 3.23 3.30
N LEU A 34 -3.89 2.32 3.57
CA LEU A 34 -4.95 1.91 2.66
C LEU A 34 -6.34 2.15 3.26
N LYS A 35 -7.35 2.25 2.40
CA LYS A 35 -8.77 2.19 2.76
C LYS A 35 -9.38 0.89 2.24
N LEU A 36 -10.32 0.33 2.98
CA LEU A 36 -11.11 -0.80 2.51
C LEU A 36 -12.12 -0.31 1.47
N THR A 37 -12.29 -1.04 0.37
CA THR A 37 -13.29 -0.71 -0.64
C THR A 37 -14.54 -1.59 -0.48
N GLU A 38 -15.64 -1.21 -1.11
CA GLU A 38 -16.84 -2.06 -1.20
C GLU A 38 -16.71 -3.13 -2.30
N GLU A 39 -15.59 -3.15 -3.02
CA GLU A 39 -15.33 -4.10 -4.11
C GLU A 39 -14.81 -5.42 -3.55
N ALA A 40 -15.40 -6.53 -4.01
CA ALA A 40 -14.95 -7.86 -3.65
C ALA A 40 -14.87 -8.75 -4.89
N ILE A 41 -13.86 -9.63 -4.88
CA ILE A 41 -13.60 -10.59 -5.95
C ILE A 41 -13.62 -12.02 -5.40
N ILE A 42 -13.98 -12.97 -6.24
CA ILE A 42 -13.91 -14.40 -5.91
C ILE A 42 -12.77 -15.02 -6.72
N ILE A 43 -11.85 -15.70 -6.03
CA ILE A 43 -10.75 -16.42 -6.66
C ILE A 43 -10.68 -17.87 -6.18
N ASP A 44 -10.05 -18.75 -6.97
CA ASP A 44 -9.62 -20.06 -6.48
C ASP A 44 -8.60 -19.86 -5.35
N VAL A 45 -8.79 -20.54 -4.22
CA VAL A 45 -7.90 -20.45 -3.06
C VAL A 45 -6.43 -20.73 -3.42
N LYS A 46 -6.19 -21.60 -4.41
CA LYS A 46 -4.85 -21.97 -4.90
C LYS A 46 -4.13 -20.83 -5.63
N LYS A 47 -4.82 -19.72 -5.93
CA LYS A 47 -4.21 -18.50 -6.53
C LYS A 47 -3.63 -17.53 -5.50
N ILE A 48 -3.86 -17.74 -4.20
CA ILE A 48 -3.26 -16.91 -3.14
C ILE A 48 -1.76 -17.22 -3.08
N LYS A 49 -0.92 -16.23 -3.36
CA LYS A 49 0.55 -16.37 -3.35
C LYS A 49 1.17 -16.09 -1.99
N SER A 50 0.59 -15.16 -1.24
CA SER A 50 1.07 -14.72 0.07
C SER A 50 -0.08 -14.07 0.84
N VAL A 51 0.05 -14.02 2.17
CA VAL A 51 -0.87 -13.34 3.07
C VAL A 51 -0.05 -12.41 3.96
N ILE A 52 -0.48 -11.16 4.07
CA ILE A 52 0.17 -10.14 4.90
C ILE A 52 -0.74 -9.75 6.07
N GLY A 53 -0.12 -9.29 7.16
CA GLY A 53 -0.85 -8.72 8.28
C GLY A 53 -1.23 -7.26 8.01
N MET A 54 -2.51 -6.95 8.23
CA MET A 54 -3.02 -5.58 8.19
C MET A 54 -3.39 -5.15 9.60
N ILE A 55 -2.97 -3.96 10.04
CA ILE A 55 -3.42 -3.36 11.29
C ILE A 55 -4.51 -2.31 10.98
N PRO A 56 -5.73 -2.45 11.54
CA PRO A 56 -6.75 -1.41 11.47
C PRO A 56 -6.38 -0.24 12.38
N HIS A 57 -6.49 0.96 11.84
CA HIS A 57 -6.22 2.23 12.51
C HIS A 57 -7.32 3.25 12.21
N LYS A 58 -7.45 4.25 13.10
CA LYS A 58 -8.35 5.40 12.92
C LYS A 58 -7.59 6.72 13.10
N PRO A 59 -6.64 7.06 12.21
CA PRO A 59 -5.89 8.30 12.33
C PRO A 59 -6.80 9.52 12.17
N THR A 60 -6.47 10.59 12.87
CA THR A 60 -7.07 11.91 12.67
C THR A 60 -6.11 12.77 11.87
N PHE A 61 -6.56 13.21 10.70
CA PHE A 61 -5.78 14.04 9.79
C PHE A 61 -5.69 15.49 10.28
N MET A 62 -4.74 16.25 9.72
CA MET A 62 -4.63 17.70 9.97
C MET A 62 -5.91 18.46 9.58
N SER A 63 -6.72 17.91 8.68
CA SER A 63 -8.07 18.38 8.34
C SER A 63 -9.12 18.15 9.45
N ARG A 64 -8.73 17.56 10.59
CA ARG A 64 -9.61 17.12 11.69
C ARG A 64 -10.61 16.03 11.30
N ILE A 65 -10.40 15.38 10.16
CA ILE A 65 -11.20 14.24 9.71
C ILE A 65 -10.55 12.98 10.27
N THR A 66 -11.34 12.13 10.92
CA THR A 66 -10.93 10.78 11.35
C THR A 66 -11.45 9.78 10.32
N GLU A 67 -10.57 8.91 9.84
CA GLU A 67 -10.93 7.89 8.84
C GLU A 67 -10.46 6.51 9.25
N ASP A 68 -11.22 5.49 8.86
CA ASP A 68 -10.81 4.10 9.02
C ASP A 68 -9.76 3.77 7.96
N ARG A 69 -8.58 3.34 8.43
CA ARG A 69 -7.43 3.04 7.59
C ARG A 69 -6.80 1.72 8.00
N TYR A 70 -6.10 1.09 7.07
CA TYR A 70 -5.42 -0.17 7.29
C TYR A 70 -3.96 -0.02 6.89
N PHE A 71 -3.07 -0.31 7.83
CA PHE A 71 -1.63 -0.21 7.63
C PHE A 71 -1.03 -1.59 7.44
N ILE A 72 -0.11 -1.70 6.50
CA ILE A 72 0.62 -2.94 6.28
C ILE A 72 1.68 -3.10 7.35
N VAL A 73 1.76 -4.30 7.92
CA VAL A 73 2.94 -4.72 8.70
C VAL A 73 3.71 -5.74 7.88
N GLU A 74 4.86 -5.32 7.38
CA GLU A 74 5.82 -6.25 6.83
C GLU A 74 6.69 -6.82 7.94
N LYS A 75 6.92 -8.13 7.90
CA LYS A 75 7.96 -8.74 8.72
C LYS A 75 9.31 -8.36 8.11
N PRO A 76 10.27 -7.77 8.85
CA PRO A 76 11.62 -7.55 8.33
C PRO A 76 12.20 -8.84 7.74
N GLY A 77 12.72 -8.75 6.51
CA GLY A 77 13.28 -9.87 5.74
C GLY A 77 12.25 -10.76 5.01
N LEU A 78 10.96 -10.42 5.04
CA LEU A 78 9.91 -11.03 4.22
C LEU A 78 9.56 -10.04 3.10
N ASP A 79 10.37 -10.02 2.04
CA ASP A 79 10.18 -9.12 0.89
C ASP A 79 9.01 -9.61 0.02
N VAL A 80 7.79 -9.28 0.46
CA VAL A 80 6.55 -9.69 -0.20
C VAL A 80 5.95 -8.56 -1.03
N LEU A 81 6.23 -7.29 -0.69
CA LEU A 81 5.68 -6.15 -1.40
C LEU A 81 6.75 -5.43 -2.22
N GLN A 82 6.72 -5.69 -3.53
CA GLN A 82 7.27 -4.74 -4.49
C GLN A 82 6.31 -3.56 -4.63
N LEU A 83 6.46 -2.56 -3.76
CA LEU A 83 5.87 -1.25 -4.01
C LEU A 83 6.67 -0.60 -5.14
N SER A 84 6.16 -0.70 -6.36
CA SER A 84 6.68 -0.02 -7.54
C SER A 84 6.44 1.49 -7.46
N ILE A 85 6.95 2.13 -6.41
CA ILE A 85 6.90 3.58 -6.24
C ILE A 85 8.15 4.12 -6.93
N GLN A 86 7.95 4.68 -8.11
CA GLN A 86 9.01 5.44 -8.78
C GLN A 86 9.32 6.66 -7.93
N TYR A 87 10.55 6.76 -7.43
CA TYR A 87 11.09 8.03 -6.98
C TYR A 87 11.03 8.98 -8.18
N ASN A 88 10.16 9.98 -8.14
CA ASN A 88 10.35 11.14 -9.01
C ASN A 88 11.60 11.85 -8.50
N LEU A 89 12.76 11.47 -9.05
CA LEU A 89 14.06 12.07 -8.79
C LEU A 89 14.22 13.46 -9.43
N ASN A 90 13.14 14.04 -9.95
CA ASN A 90 13.14 15.42 -10.45
C ASN A 90 13.07 16.36 -9.25
N ARG A 91 14.15 16.40 -8.46
CA ARG A 91 14.60 17.64 -7.87
C ARG A 91 15.31 18.34 -9.02
N ASP A 92 14.66 19.34 -9.57
CA ASP A 92 15.33 20.34 -10.38
C ASP A 92 16.27 21.05 -9.40
N ASP A 93 17.50 20.53 -9.28
CA ASP A 93 18.64 21.20 -8.65
C ASP A 93 19.13 22.27 -9.64
N ASP A 94 18.31 23.28 -9.88
CA ASP A 94 18.72 24.50 -10.58
C ASP A 94 18.50 25.68 -9.64
N ASP A 95 19.49 26.58 -9.63
CA ASP A 95 19.59 27.86 -8.93
C ASP A 95 20.43 27.88 -7.64
N ASP A 96 21.74 27.59 -7.79
CA ASP A 96 22.79 28.31 -7.05
C ASP A 96 23.62 29.10 -8.08
N GLU A 97 23.03 30.18 -8.60
CA GLU A 97 23.75 31.17 -9.39
C GLU A 97 24.62 31.98 -8.41
N GLY A 98 25.90 31.61 -8.34
CA GLY A 98 26.90 32.30 -7.54
C GLY A 98 27.00 33.76 -7.95
N ASP A 99 26.55 34.63 -7.04
CA ASP A 99 26.70 36.08 -7.13
C ASP A 99 28.18 36.44 -6.91
N ASP A 100 28.91 36.68 -7.99
CA ASP A 100 30.22 37.34 -7.98
C ASP A 100 30.02 38.78 -7.52
N VAL A 101 30.30 39.06 -6.23
CA VAL A 101 30.39 40.43 -5.71
C VAL A 101 31.80 40.74 -5.16
N GLU A 102 32.54 41.46 -6.02
CA GLU A 102 33.63 42.44 -5.80
C GLU A 102 34.95 42.00 -5.13
#